data_AF-A0A940WT24-F1
#
_entry.id   AF-A0A940WT24-F1
#
_cell.length_a   1.000
_cell.length_b   1.000
_cell.length_c   1.000
_cell.angle_alpha   90.00
_cell.angle_beta   90.00
_cell.angle_gamma   90.00
#
_symmetry.space_group_name_H-M   'P 1'
#
loop_
_entity.id
_entity.type
_entity.pdbx_description
1 polymer ?
#
loop_
_entity_poly.entity_id
_entity_poly.type
_entity_poly.pdbx_seq_one_letter_code
_entity_poly.pdbx_strand_id
1 'polypeptide(L)'
;MHASRLATATVVAFTGFAALAGLTTSAQAAHAATDPGEVTVVLSNGRTLWPQGVGYVLQKCPSTQPYVVRAGVSSTAAVASDQKFQRYDHIYTSDDGRSVRVDFRNTQTYQEAAAMKRDVTVSVTLTVTCSNVDHGKPTGYDFSVASMVPPGGSENVTAQCPADNYSLVLNSAERHSDGLTVTGHHEGLHGDTYSYRNDDPLIMGSATVTVTCG
;
A
#
# COMPACT_ATOMS: atom_id res chain seq x y z
N MET A 1 -56.02 41.38 6.86
CA MET A 1 -56.08 39.91 6.78
C MET A 1 -54.72 39.46 6.24
N HIS A 2 -53.74 39.21 7.12
CA HIS A 2 -53.27 37.87 7.56
C HIS A 2 -52.83 36.99 6.36
N ALA A 3 -51.63 36.39 6.30
CA ALA A 3 -50.66 36.08 7.34
C ALA A 3 -49.23 35.97 6.78
N SER A 4 -48.27 36.34 7.63
CA SER A 4 -46.83 36.12 7.50
C SER A 4 -46.50 34.62 7.35
N ARG A 5 -45.49 34.28 6.55
CA ARG A 5 -44.81 32.98 6.62
C ARG A 5 -43.33 33.19 6.88
N LEU A 6 -42.91 32.68 8.02
CA LEU A 6 -41.53 32.54 8.45
C LEU A 6 -40.75 31.68 7.45
N ALA A 7 -39.60 32.17 6.99
CA ALA A 7 -38.58 31.34 6.39
C ALA A 7 -37.73 30.76 7.53
N THR A 8 -37.92 29.48 7.82
CA THR A 8 -37.13 28.74 8.81
C THR A 8 -35.77 28.42 8.19
N ALA A 9 -34.72 29.05 8.71
CA ALA A 9 -33.34 28.69 8.42
C ALA A 9 -33.04 27.31 9.04
N THR A 10 -32.89 26.28 8.21
CA THR A 10 -32.41 24.97 8.67
C THR A 10 -30.89 25.03 8.76
N VAL A 11 -30.37 25.27 9.95
CA VAL A 11 -28.97 25.06 10.28
C VAL A 11 -28.74 23.55 10.33
N VAL A 12 -28.15 22.98 9.29
CA VAL A 12 -27.63 21.62 9.37
C VAL A 12 -26.26 21.71 10.03
N ALA A 13 -26.24 21.56 11.35
CA ALA A 13 -25.03 21.31 12.11
C ALA A 13 -24.53 19.91 11.76
N PHE A 14 -23.54 19.81 10.86
CA PHE A 14 -22.75 18.59 10.75
C PHE A 14 -21.73 18.59 11.89
N THR A 15 -22.06 17.81 12.90
CA THR A 15 -21.22 17.43 14.03
C THR A 15 -19.90 16.85 13.53
N GLY A 16 -18.83 17.25 14.19
CA GLY A 16 -17.46 17.03 13.79
C GLY A 16 -17.08 15.55 13.59
N PHE A 17 -16.32 15.30 12.54
CA PHE A 17 -15.55 14.08 12.40
C PHE A 17 -14.33 14.15 13.33
N ALA A 18 -14.50 13.66 14.55
CA ALA A 18 -13.40 13.21 15.36
C ALA A 18 -12.80 11.94 14.72
N ALA A 19 -11.79 12.09 13.87
CA ALA A 19 -10.96 10.97 13.42
C ALA A 19 -9.82 10.73 14.41
N LEU A 20 -10.17 10.26 15.61
CA LEU A 20 -9.24 9.57 16.50
C LEU A 20 -9.36 8.08 16.24
N ALA A 21 -8.40 7.52 15.51
CA ALA A 21 -8.18 6.07 15.46
C ALA A 21 -6.71 5.76 15.16
N GLY A 22 -5.80 6.31 15.97
CA GLY A 22 -4.48 5.71 16.14
C GLY A 22 -4.60 4.53 17.10
N LEU A 23 -4.65 3.31 16.57
CA LEU A 23 -4.65 2.08 17.35
C LEU A 23 -3.48 1.23 16.89
N THR A 24 -2.49 1.11 17.76
CA THR A 24 -1.35 0.22 17.62
C THR A 24 -1.84 -1.22 17.70
N THR A 25 -1.95 -1.91 16.56
CA THR A 25 -2.14 -3.36 16.55
C THR A 25 -0.83 -4.02 16.96
N SER A 26 -0.92 -5.01 17.84
CA SER A 26 0.24 -5.77 18.32
C SER A 26 0.86 -6.54 17.14
N ALA A 27 2.05 -6.14 16.72
CA ALA A 27 2.85 -6.82 15.71
C ALA A 27 3.06 -8.29 16.12
N GLN A 28 2.72 -9.23 15.23
CA GLN A 28 3.17 -10.60 15.34
C GLN A 28 4.56 -10.64 14.71
N ALA A 29 5.60 -10.66 15.55
CA ALA A 29 6.98 -10.74 15.11
C ALA A 29 7.22 -12.09 14.40
N ALA A 30 7.17 -12.08 13.07
CA ALA A 30 7.68 -13.18 12.26
C ALA A 30 9.22 -13.10 12.26
N HIS A 31 9.86 -13.88 13.11
CA HIS A 31 11.32 -13.89 13.25
C HIS A 31 11.96 -14.60 12.05
N ALA A 32 12.26 -13.87 10.99
CA ALA A 32 13.23 -14.27 9.99
C ALA A 32 14.51 -13.47 10.25
N ALA A 33 15.58 -14.13 10.68
CA ALA A 33 16.90 -13.52 10.76
C ALA A 33 17.52 -13.56 9.36
N THR A 34 17.60 -12.41 8.68
CA THR A 34 18.30 -12.26 7.41
C THR A 34 19.82 -12.26 7.59
N ASP A 35 20.32 -11.75 8.72
CA ASP A 35 21.72 -11.74 9.14
C ASP A 35 21.86 -11.82 10.68
N PRO A 36 23.00 -12.28 11.24
CA PRO A 36 23.20 -12.34 12.68
C PRO A 36 23.15 -10.93 13.29
N GLY A 37 22.05 -10.62 13.97
CA GLY A 37 21.80 -9.31 14.59
C GLY A 37 20.59 -8.57 14.02
N GLU A 38 19.99 -9.05 12.93
CA GLU A 38 18.80 -8.45 12.34
C GLU A 38 17.50 -9.15 12.75
N VAL A 39 16.41 -8.39 12.78
CA VAL A 39 15.05 -8.90 12.95
C VAL A 39 14.12 -8.24 11.96
N THR A 40 13.33 -9.04 11.25
CA THR A 40 12.24 -8.55 10.42
C THR A 40 10.94 -8.50 11.21
N VAL A 41 10.22 -7.38 11.14
CA VAL A 41 8.88 -7.21 11.70
C VAL A 41 7.91 -6.92 10.57
N VAL A 42 6.77 -7.61 10.57
CA VAL A 42 5.72 -7.49 9.56
C VAL A 42 4.46 -6.97 10.24
N LEU A 43 3.90 -5.88 9.72
CA LEU A 43 2.68 -5.26 10.19
C LEU A 43 1.72 -5.02 9.04
N SER A 44 0.52 -5.59 9.13
CA SER A 44 -0.58 -5.25 8.21
C SER A 44 -1.53 -4.28 8.87
N ASN A 45 -2.13 -3.38 8.08
CA ASN A 45 -3.16 -2.45 8.57
C ASN A 45 -4.39 -3.17 9.15
N GLY A 46 -4.57 -4.47 8.88
CA GLY A 46 -5.55 -5.35 9.52
C GLY A 46 -7.03 -4.98 9.28
N ARG A 47 -7.27 -3.83 8.63
CA ARG A 47 -8.58 -3.26 8.31
C ARG A 47 -8.55 -2.78 6.87
N THR A 48 -9.52 -3.24 6.11
CA THR A 48 -9.84 -2.74 4.78
C THR A 48 -10.22 -1.26 4.81
N LEU A 49 -9.62 -0.44 3.92
CA LEU A 49 -10.10 0.92 3.68
C LEU A 49 -11.24 0.95 2.67
N TRP A 50 -12.36 1.55 3.07
CA TRP A 50 -13.53 1.86 2.25
C TRP A 50 -13.24 2.98 1.23
N PRO A 51 -14.13 3.24 0.25
CA PRO A 51 -13.99 4.35 -0.70
C PRO A 51 -13.65 5.68 -0.02
N GLN A 52 -12.70 6.42 -0.59
CA GLN A 52 -12.15 7.68 -0.05
C GLN A 52 -11.52 7.57 1.35
N GLY A 53 -11.31 6.36 1.86
CA GLY A 53 -10.67 6.11 3.15
C GLY A 53 -9.17 6.41 3.11
N VAL A 54 -8.66 6.95 4.21
CA VAL A 54 -7.22 7.19 4.46
C VAL A 54 -6.76 6.34 5.63
N GLY A 55 -5.52 5.88 5.60
CA GLY A 55 -4.94 5.04 6.65
C GLY A 55 -3.43 5.15 6.72
N TYR A 56 -2.87 4.58 7.78
CA TYR A 56 -1.43 4.46 7.92
C TYR A 56 -1.06 3.17 8.63
N VAL A 57 0.17 2.71 8.38
CA VAL A 57 0.85 1.67 9.15
C VAL A 57 2.13 2.25 9.71
N LEU A 58 2.37 2.02 11.00
CA LEU A 58 3.55 2.50 11.71
C LEU A 58 4.17 1.33 12.45
N GLN A 59 5.41 1.01 12.11
CA GLN A 59 6.18 -0.01 12.81
C GLN A 59 7.39 0.63 13.48
N LYS A 60 7.57 0.32 14.77
CA LYS A 60 8.76 0.69 15.53
C LYS A 60 9.64 -0.55 15.69
N CYS A 61 10.94 -0.38 15.47
CA CYS A 61 11.89 -1.45 15.69
C CYS A 61 11.97 -1.83 17.19
N PRO A 62 12.19 -3.12 17.54
CA PRO A 62 12.32 -3.57 18.92
C PRO A 62 13.45 -2.85 19.67
N SER A 63 13.36 -2.75 21.00
CA SER A 63 14.41 -2.08 21.79
C SER A 63 15.78 -2.78 21.73
N THR A 64 15.80 -4.08 21.42
CA THR A 64 17.01 -4.90 21.25
C THR A 64 17.70 -4.67 19.90
N GLN A 65 16.95 -4.26 18.89
CA GLN A 65 17.41 -3.93 17.54
C GLN A 65 16.71 -2.65 17.09
N PRO A 66 17.11 -1.46 17.58
CA PRO A 66 16.28 -0.27 17.44
C PRO A 66 16.39 0.43 16.10
N TYR A 67 17.34 0.09 15.23
CA TYR A 67 17.63 0.86 14.01
C TYR A 67 17.04 0.19 12.77
N VAL A 68 16.37 0.96 11.92
CA VAL A 68 15.82 0.48 10.64
C VAL A 68 16.96 0.32 9.64
N VAL A 69 17.07 -0.86 9.04
CA VAL A 69 18.02 -1.14 7.94
C VAL A 69 17.32 -0.99 6.59
N ARG A 70 16.16 -1.62 6.44
CA ARG A 70 15.37 -1.63 5.22
C ARG A 70 13.89 -1.67 5.57
N ALA A 71 13.08 -1.01 4.76
CA ALA A 71 11.64 -1.18 4.83
C ALA A 71 11.04 -1.35 3.44
N GLY A 72 10.04 -2.22 3.38
CA GLY A 72 9.29 -2.52 2.17
C GLY A 72 7.80 -2.51 2.48
N VAL A 73 7.03 -2.05 1.52
CA VAL A 73 5.58 -2.00 1.55
C VAL A 73 5.06 -2.96 0.52
N SER A 74 4.10 -3.77 0.89
CA SER A 74 3.41 -4.66 -0.05
C SER A 74 1.92 -4.48 0.03
N SER A 75 1.25 -4.57 -1.10
CA SER A 75 -0.20 -4.72 -1.15
C SER A 75 -0.61 -5.86 -2.06
N THR A 76 -1.82 -6.33 -1.83
CA THR A 76 -2.47 -7.34 -2.65
C THR A 76 -3.78 -6.79 -3.14
N ALA A 77 -4.00 -6.81 -4.45
CA ALA A 77 -5.28 -6.46 -5.04
C ALA A 77 -6.00 -7.75 -5.44
N ALA A 78 -7.25 -7.89 -5.01
CA ALA A 78 -8.09 -9.03 -5.39
C ALA A 78 -8.33 -9.10 -6.91
N VAL A 79 -8.36 -7.94 -7.56
CA VAL A 79 -8.42 -7.79 -9.03
C VAL A 79 -7.35 -6.78 -9.43
N ALA A 80 -6.57 -7.05 -10.48
CA ALA A 80 -5.47 -6.18 -10.88
C ALA A 80 -5.96 -4.76 -11.23
N SER A 81 -7.14 -4.64 -11.84
CA SER A 81 -7.79 -3.35 -12.14
C SER A 81 -8.05 -2.47 -10.92
N ASP A 82 -8.09 -3.05 -9.72
CA ASP A 82 -8.36 -2.33 -8.46
C ASP A 82 -7.14 -1.63 -7.90
N GLN A 83 -5.93 -2.01 -8.36
CA GLN A 83 -4.68 -1.40 -7.94
C GLN A 83 -4.68 0.11 -8.17
N LYS A 84 -5.37 0.58 -9.22
CA LYS A 84 -5.50 2.01 -9.53
C LYS A 84 -6.15 2.84 -8.42
N PHE A 85 -6.92 2.19 -7.54
CA PHE A 85 -7.58 2.85 -6.42
C PHE A 85 -6.72 2.90 -5.17
N GLN A 86 -5.62 2.15 -5.13
CA GLN A 86 -4.67 2.24 -4.03
C GLN A 86 -3.62 3.30 -4.34
N ARG A 87 -3.41 4.21 -3.39
CA ARG A 87 -2.34 5.22 -3.48
C ARG A 87 -1.54 5.29 -2.20
N TYR A 88 -0.22 5.26 -2.33
CA TYR A 88 0.70 5.60 -1.27
C TYR A 88 0.92 7.11 -1.29
N ASP A 89 0.63 7.78 -0.19
CA ASP A 89 0.77 9.23 -0.09
C ASP A 89 2.12 9.63 0.48
N HIS A 90 2.60 8.91 1.50
CA HIS A 90 3.86 9.19 2.19
C HIS A 90 4.55 7.91 2.67
N ILE A 91 5.89 7.90 2.64
CA ILE A 91 6.72 7.02 3.46
C ILE A 91 7.79 7.85 4.16
N TYR A 92 7.98 7.63 5.45
CA TYR A 92 9.09 8.23 6.16
C TYR A 92 9.61 7.35 7.30
N THR A 93 10.92 7.39 7.47
CA THR A 93 11.60 6.90 8.66
C THR A 93 11.82 8.07 9.61
N SER A 94 11.53 7.85 10.90
CA SER A 94 11.73 8.86 11.94
C SER A 94 13.16 9.36 12.02
N ASP A 95 13.37 10.56 12.56
CA ASP A 95 14.71 11.18 12.64
C ASP A 95 15.72 10.38 13.45
N ASP A 96 15.25 9.61 14.43
CA ASP A 96 16.06 8.69 15.23
C ASP A 96 16.36 7.36 14.50
N GLY A 97 15.82 7.15 13.30
CA GLY A 97 16.03 5.94 12.50
C GLY A 97 15.29 4.71 13.03
N ARG A 98 14.33 4.85 13.95
CA ARG A 98 13.77 3.71 14.72
C ARG A 98 12.37 3.27 14.33
N SER A 99 11.68 4.06 13.52
CA SER A 99 10.31 3.76 13.13
C SER A 99 10.05 4.15 11.68
N VAL A 100 9.20 3.37 11.03
CA VAL A 100 8.78 3.61 9.65
C VAL A 100 7.28 3.75 9.63
N ARG A 101 6.79 4.80 8.97
CA ARG A 101 5.39 5.03 8.72
C ARG A 101 5.12 5.08 7.23
N VAL A 102 4.02 4.47 6.82
CA VAL A 102 3.49 4.57 5.46
C VAL A 102 2.06 5.06 5.55
N ASP A 103 1.77 6.15 4.85
CA ASP A 103 0.43 6.69 4.67
C ASP A 103 -0.11 6.27 3.30
N PHE A 104 -1.37 5.85 3.27
CA PHE A 104 -2.02 5.36 2.07
C PHE A 104 -3.52 5.67 2.09
N ARG A 105 -4.13 5.64 0.91
CA ARG A 105 -5.57 5.88 0.75
C ARG A 105 -6.18 5.03 -0.34
N ASN A 106 -7.50 4.92 -0.24
CA ASN A 106 -8.36 4.43 -1.29
C ASN A 106 -8.93 5.62 -2.07
N THR A 107 -8.54 5.78 -3.32
CA THR A 107 -8.97 6.88 -4.19
C THR A 107 -10.32 6.62 -4.86
N GLN A 108 -10.91 5.43 -4.72
CA GLN A 108 -12.23 5.13 -5.24
C GLN A 108 -13.24 6.11 -4.64
N THR A 109 -13.98 6.81 -5.48
CA THR A 109 -15.07 7.68 -5.04
C THR A 109 -16.32 6.86 -4.72
N TYR A 110 -17.20 7.37 -3.85
CA TYR A 110 -18.50 6.73 -3.61
C TYR A 110 -19.36 6.62 -4.88
N GLN A 111 -19.19 7.54 -5.84
CA GLN A 111 -19.88 7.49 -7.13
C GLN A 111 -19.37 6.33 -7.99
N GLU A 112 -18.06 6.12 -8.07
CA GLU A 112 -17.46 4.97 -8.77
C GLU A 112 -17.85 3.66 -8.10
N ALA A 113 -17.84 3.59 -6.77
CA ALA A 113 -18.28 2.41 -6.02
C ALA A 113 -19.74 2.04 -6.34
N ALA A 114 -20.63 3.04 -6.37
CA ALA A 114 -22.03 2.84 -6.75
C ALA A 114 -22.19 2.40 -8.21
N ALA A 115 -21.44 3.01 -9.14
CA ALA A 115 -21.48 2.67 -10.56
C ALA A 115 -20.97 1.25 -10.84
N MET A 116 -19.89 0.84 -10.16
CA MET A 116 -19.31 -0.51 -10.23
C MET A 116 -20.09 -1.55 -9.44
N LYS A 117 -21.05 -1.12 -8.62
CA LYS A 117 -21.81 -1.95 -7.66
C LYS A 117 -20.90 -2.79 -6.76
N ARG A 118 -19.70 -2.29 -6.45
CA ARG A 118 -18.76 -2.91 -5.51
C ARG A 118 -17.77 -1.89 -4.93
N ASP A 119 -17.44 -2.11 -3.66
CA ASP A 119 -16.37 -1.40 -2.98
C ASP A 119 -15.03 -2.08 -3.25
N VAL A 120 -14.01 -1.28 -3.54
CA VAL A 120 -12.63 -1.73 -3.63
C VAL A 120 -12.01 -1.65 -2.25
N THR A 121 -11.33 -2.73 -1.87
CA THR A 121 -10.73 -2.88 -0.55
C THR A 121 -9.21 -2.73 -0.66
N VAL A 122 -8.65 -1.76 0.05
CA VAL A 122 -7.18 -1.54 0.08
C VAL A 122 -6.59 -2.10 1.37
N SER A 123 -5.57 -2.95 1.21
CA SER A 123 -4.80 -3.56 2.31
C SER A 123 -3.30 -3.35 2.08
N VAL A 124 -2.60 -2.95 3.14
CA VAL A 124 -1.18 -2.61 3.09
C VAL A 124 -0.45 -3.34 4.21
N THR A 125 0.67 -3.94 3.85
CA THR A 125 1.59 -4.60 4.78
C THR A 125 2.94 -3.93 4.71
N LEU A 126 3.42 -3.45 5.85
CA LEU A 126 4.74 -2.89 6.05
C LEU A 126 5.66 -3.97 6.63
N THR A 127 6.79 -4.19 5.97
CA THR A 127 7.88 -5.07 6.43
C THR A 127 9.07 -4.20 6.76
N VAL A 128 9.60 -4.29 7.98
CA VAL A 128 10.76 -3.53 8.44
C VAL A 128 11.81 -4.50 8.94
N THR A 129 13.03 -4.38 8.41
CA THR A 129 14.20 -5.09 8.93
C THR A 129 14.96 -4.14 9.85
N CYS A 130 15.22 -4.59 11.07
CA CYS A 130 15.82 -3.82 12.14
C CYS A 130 17.15 -4.44 12.58
N SER A 131 18.09 -3.60 13.00
CA SER A 131 19.43 -3.97 13.47
C SER A 131 19.74 -3.33 14.82
N ASN A 132 20.71 -3.91 15.53
CA ASN A 132 21.29 -3.31 16.74
C ASN A 132 22.39 -2.26 16.43
N VAL A 133 22.79 -2.12 15.17
CA VAL A 133 23.75 -1.12 14.68
C VAL A 133 23.01 0.01 13.98
N ASP A 134 23.47 1.25 14.17
CA ASP A 134 22.93 2.40 13.47
C ASP A 134 23.51 2.49 12.05
N HIS A 135 22.63 2.44 11.05
CA HIS A 135 22.97 2.54 9.63
C HIS A 135 22.55 3.89 9.02
N GLY A 136 22.01 4.81 9.82
CA GLY A 136 21.33 6.00 9.34
C GLY A 136 19.96 5.69 8.72
N LYS A 137 19.39 6.66 7.99
CA LYS A 137 18.09 6.50 7.32
C LYS A 137 18.25 5.70 6.03
N PRO A 138 17.31 4.79 5.70
CA PRO A 138 17.28 4.13 4.40
C PRO A 138 17.26 5.16 3.27
N THR A 139 18.07 4.93 2.23
CA THR A 139 18.13 5.79 1.03
C THR A 139 17.00 5.49 0.04
N GLY A 140 16.23 4.43 0.26
CA GLY A 140 15.09 4.07 -0.55
C GLY A 140 14.24 2.99 0.11
N TYR A 141 13.08 2.75 -0.49
CA TYR A 141 12.06 1.84 0.03
C TYR A 141 11.45 1.02 -1.09
N ASP A 142 11.17 -0.25 -0.82
CA ASP A 142 10.53 -1.11 -1.81
C ASP A 142 9.01 -1.01 -1.72
N PHE A 143 8.34 -0.90 -2.85
CA PHE A 143 6.89 -0.96 -2.97
C PHE A 143 6.53 -2.10 -3.90
N SER A 144 5.86 -3.10 -3.35
CA SER A 144 5.49 -4.32 -4.06
C SER A 144 3.98 -4.45 -4.20
N VAL A 145 3.53 -4.91 -5.35
CA VAL A 145 2.13 -5.23 -5.62
C VAL A 145 2.04 -6.65 -6.13
N ALA A 146 1.29 -7.48 -5.42
CA ALA A 146 0.98 -8.84 -5.84
C ALA A 146 -0.44 -8.92 -6.40
N SER A 147 -0.59 -9.62 -7.52
CA SER A 147 -1.89 -9.86 -8.14
C SER A 147 -1.95 -11.20 -8.84
N MET A 148 -3.18 -11.58 -9.22
CA MET A 148 -3.47 -12.85 -9.87
C MET A 148 -3.96 -12.58 -11.29
N VAL A 149 -3.45 -13.34 -12.25
CA VAL A 149 -3.84 -13.27 -13.67
C VAL A 149 -4.76 -14.44 -13.98
N PRO A 150 -5.99 -14.19 -14.47
CA PRO A 150 -6.98 -15.24 -14.69
C PRO A 150 -6.54 -16.25 -15.76
N PRO A 151 -7.05 -17.50 -15.73
CA PRO A 151 -6.70 -18.52 -16.71
C PRO A 151 -7.03 -18.07 -18.13
N GLY A 152 -6.09 -18.23 -19.06
CA GLY A 152 -6.24 -17.77 -20.44
C GLY A 152 -6.47 -16.25 -20.57
N GLY A 153 -6.19 -15.47 -19.52
CA GLY A 153 -6.42 -14.03 -19.44
C GLY A 153 -5.14 -13.20 -19.57
N SER A 154 -5.31 -11.88 -19.55
CA SER A 154 -4.20 -10.94 -19.55
C SER A 154 -4.47 -9.83 -18.55
N GLU A 155 -3.45 -9.41 -17.81
CA GLU A 155 -3.57 -8.37 -16.78
C GLU A 155 -2.30 -7.51 -16.73
N ASN A 156 -2.46 -6.28 -16.26
CA ASN A 156 -1.35 -5.38 -15.96
C ASN A 156 -1.19 -5.28 -14.45
N VAL A 157 0.05 -5.42 -13.98
CA VAL A 157 0.39 -5.19 -12.57
C VAL A 157 1.28 -3.97 -12.49
N THR A 158 0.87 -3.01 -11.68
CA THR A 158 1.56 -1.73 -11.51
C THR A 158 1.99 -1.58 -10.06
N ALA A 159 3.28 -1.31 -9.84
CA ALA A 159 3.78 -0.86 -8.54
C ALA A 159 4.17 0.61 -8.64
N GLN A 160 3.79 1.40 -7.63
CA GLN A 160 3.97 2.85 -7.63
C GLN A 160 4.75 3.30 -6.42
N CYS A 161 5.60 4.30 -6.64
CA CYS A 161 6.22 5.07 -5.58
C CYS A 161 5.19 5.99 -4.90
N PRO A 162 5.42 6.38 -3.64
CA PRO A 162 4.59 7.35 -2.96
C PRO A 162 4.61 8.69 -3.70
N ALA A 163 3.53 9.47 -3.52
CA ALA A 163 3.33 10.69 -4.28
C ALA A 163 4.29 11.84 -3.92
N ASP A 164 5.07 11.72 -2.85
CA ASP A 164 5.86 12.78 -2.25
C ASP A 164 7.38 12.45 -2.19
N ASN A 165 8.02 12.52 -1.02
CA ASN A 165 9.38 12.03 -0.79
C ASN A 165 9.54 10.60 -1.30
N TYR A 166 10.68 10.31 -1.94
CA TYR A 166 10.93 9.02 -2.59
C TYR A 166 9.93 8.74 -3.72
N SER A 167 9.59 9.74 -4.53
CA SER A 167 8.64 9.57 -5.65
C SER A 167 9.27 8.98 -6.91
N LEU A 168 10.60 8.86 -6.99
CA LEU A 168 11.27 8.37 -8.20
C LEU A 168 11.58 6.88 -8.10
N VAL A 169 11.32 6.16 -9.18
CA VAL A 169 11.78 4.77 -9.33
C VAL A 169 13.29 4.77 -9.53
N LEU A 170 14.02 4.11 -8.62
CA LEU A 170 15.45 3.85 -8.75
C LEU A 170 15.73 2.53 -9.46
N ASN A 171 14.86 1.54 -9.23
CA ASN A 171 14.97 0.20 -9.78
C ASN A 171 13.59 -0.47 -9.78
N SER A 172 13.39 -1.43 -10.67
CA SER A 172 12.22 -2.30 -10.63
C SER A 172 12.60 -3.76 -10.85
N ALA A 173 11.77 -4.63 -10.30
CA ALA A 173 11.89 -6.06 -10.45
C ALA A 173 10.49 -6.66 -10.56
N GLU A 174 10.38 -7.72 -11.35
CA GLU A 174 9.17 -8.50 -11.46
C GLU A 174 9.44 -9.96 -11.10
N ARG A 175 8.42 -10.64 -10.59
CA ARG A 175 8.40 -12.09 -10.41
C ARG A 175 7.03 -12.62 -10.80
N HIS A 176 6.99 -13.74 -11.49
CA HIS A 176 5.76 -14.43 -11.84
C HIS A 176 5.90 -15.95 -11.76
N SER A 177 4.78 -16.65 -11.69
CA SER A 177 4.71 -18.11 -11.81
C SER A 177 4.97 -18.57 -13.25
N ASP A 178 5.55 -19.75 -13.44
CA ASP A 178 5.94 -20.33 -14.75
C ASP A 178 4.85 -20.33 -15.84
N GLY A 179 3.56 -20.33 -15.46
CA GLY A 179 2.42 -20.28 -16.41
C GLY A 179 2.12 -18.88 -16.96
N LEU A 180 2.85 -17.85 -16.53
CA LEU A 180 2.71 -16.49 -17.03
C LEU A 180 3.85 -16.13 -17.99
N THR A 181 3.48 -15.41 -19.04
CA THR A 181 4.42 -14.79 -19.97
C THR A 181 4.34 -13.27 -19.83
N VAL A 182 5.49 -12.61 -19.66
CA VAL A 182 5.57 -11.14 -19.72
C VAL A 182 5.43 -10.71 -21.18
N THR A 183 4.42 -9.88 -21.45
CA THR A 183 4.07 -9.40 -22.80
C THR A 183 4.41 -7.93 -23.02
N GLY A 184 4.75 -7.21 -21.96
CA GLY A 184 5.12 -5.81 -22.04
C GLY A 184 5.65 -5.28 -20.71
N HIS A 185 6.44 -4.22 -20.81
CA HIS A 185 6.95 -3.46 -19.69
C HIS A 185 6.86 -1.97 -20.03
N HIS A 186 6.28 -1.18 -19.13
CA HIS A 186 6.22 0.27 -19.21
C HIS A 186 6.92 0.86 -18.00
N GLU A 187 8.11 1.41 -18.24
CA GLU A 187 8.90 2.14 -17.26
C GLU A 187 8.33 3.54 -17.07
N GLY A 188 8.06 3.90 -15.82
CA GLY A 188 7.55 5.21 -15.45
C GLY A 188 8.38 5.84 -14.35
N LEU A 189 8.45 7.18 -14.35
CA LEU A 189 9.22 7.92 -13.34
C LEU A 189 8.73 7.66 -11.91
N HIS A 190 7.44 7.38 -11.72
CA HIS A 190 6.78 7.23 -10.43
C HIS A 190 6.22 5.82 -10.18
N GLY A 191 6.52 4.88 -11.06
CA GLY A 191 6.05 3.51 -10.96
C GLY A 191 6.16 2.79 -12.29
N ASP A 192 6.28 1.47 -12.20
CA ASP A 192 6.46 0.59 -13.36
C ASP A 192 5.28 -0.36 -13.50
N THR A 193 4.96 -0.69 -14.75
CA THR A 193 3.87 -1.59 -15.10
C THR A 193 4.36 -2.74 -15.96
N TYR A 194 4.03 -3.95 -15.56
CA TYR A 194 4.29 -5.17 -16.33
C TYR A 194 2.98 -5.78 -16.80
N SER A 195 2.94 -6.15 -18.08
CA SER A 195 1.80 -6.81 -18.71
C SER A 195 2.04 -8.31 -18.78
N TYR A 196 1.09 -9.10 -18.29
CA TYR A 196 1.18 -10.55 -18.25
C TYR A 196 0.09 -11.19 -19.11
N ARG A 197 0.44 -12.31 -19.72
CA ARG A 197 -0.49 -13.26 -20.33
C ARG A 197 -0.42 -14.56 -19.55
N ASN A 198 -1.57 -15.08 -19.14
CA ASN A 198 -1.66 -16.43 -18.60
C ASN A 198 -1.95 -17.41 -19.73
N ASP A 199 -0.96 -18.23 -20.06
CA ASP A 199 -1.06 -19.22 -21.12
C ASP A 199 -1.70 -20.53 -20.62
N ASP A 200 -1.84 -20.70 -19.29
CA ASP A 200 -2.58 -21.78 -18.67
C ASP A 200 -4.10 -21.47 -18.70
N PRO A 201 -4.93 -22.31 -19.36
CA PRO A 201 -6.36 -22.08 -19.45
C PRO A 201 -7.16 -22.56 -18.22
N LEU A 202 -6.50 -23.19 -17.24
CA LEU A 202 -7.15 -23.83 -16.09
C LEU A 202 -6.75 -23.23 -14.74
N ILE A 203 -5.54 -22.67 -14.62
CA ILE A 203 -4.97 -22.23 -13.34
C ILE A 203 -4.68 -20.72 -13.38
N MET A 204 -4.97 -20.02 -12.27
CA MET A 204 -4.56 -18.62 -12.10
C MET A 204 -3.04 -18.53 -11.94
N GLY A 205 -2.38 -17.61 -12.64
CA GLY A 205 -0.97 -17.30 -12.38
C GLY A 205 -0.83 -16.18 -11.35
N SER A 206 0.29 -16.17 -10.63
CA SER A 206 0.63 -15.08 -9.70
C SER A 206 1.74 -14.21 -10.28
N ALA A 207 1.60 -12.90 -10.13
CA ALA A 207 2.59 -11.92 -10.53
C ALA A 207 2.82 -10.92 -9.40
N THR A 208 4.07 -10.52 -9.20
CA THR A 208 4.49 -9.50 -8.24
C THR A 208 5.42 -8.54 -8.93
N VAL A 209 5.09 -7.24 -8.85
CA VAL A 209 5.98 -6.16 -9.30
C VAL A 209 6.46 -5.42 -8.08
N THR A 210 7.76 -5.16 -8.01
CA THR A 210 8.41 -4.39 -6.95
C THR A 210 9.15 -3.22 -7.58
N VAL A 211 8.92 -2.00 -7.10
CA VAL A 211 9.73 -0.83 -7.40
C VAL A 211 10.49 -0.39 -6.16
N THR A 212 11.76 -0.05 -6.31
CA THR A 212 12.55 0.61 -5.27
C THR A 212 12.48 2.11 -5.52
N CYS A 213 12.01 2.84 -4.51
CA CYS A 213 11.72 4.26 -4.57
C CYS A 213 12.77 5.08 -3.82
N GLY A 214 13.20 6.22 -4.38
CA GLY A 214 14.37 7.00 -3.96
C GLY A 214 14.23 8.51 -4.15
#